data_AF-H3ZA02-F1
#
_entry.id   AF-H3ZA02-F1
#
_cell.length_a   1.000
_cell.length_b   1.000
_cell.length_c   1.000
_cell.angle_alpha   90.00
_cell.angle_beta   90.00
_cell.angle_gamma   90.00
#
_symmetry.space_group_name_H-M   'P 1'
#
loop_
_entity.id
_entity.type
_entity.pdbx_description
1 polymer ?
#
loop_
_entity_poly.entity_id
_entity_poly.type
_entity_poly.pdbx_seq_one_letter_code
_entity_poly.pdbx_strand_id
1 'polypeptide(L)'
;MVENYSWWLIEQLKNKMGTTSDRKAGLTLEKMNDGNLGKIKRGERHLTPEQALYIAEQCNLDVGEVLVRLDMEKTKSEAVRSALGNVLKRIVGAVACISLTMALMMTPASDDRLSVA
;
A
#
# COMPACT_ATOMS: atom_id res chain seq x y z
N MET A 1 -11.90 -3.71 2.68
CA MET A 1 -10.87 -4.01 1.66
C MET A 1 -11.17 -3.10 0.49
N VAL A 2 -10.18 -2.43 -0.10
CA VAL A 2 -10.45 -1.64 -1.31
C VAL A 2 -10.83 -2.64 -2.41
N GLU A 3 -12.04 -2.52 -2.95
CA GLU A 3 -12.59 -3.45 -3.95
C GLU A 3 -11.76 -3.44 -5.25
N ASN A 4 -11.03 -2.35 -5.49
CA ASN A 4 -10.13 -2.17 -6.63
C ASN A 4 -8.78 -1.58 -6.15
N TYR A 5 -7.90 -2.45 -5.64
CA TYR A 5 -6.61 -2.03 -5.09
C TYR A 5 -5.69 -1.44 -6.16
N SER A 6 -5.75 -1.97 -7.38
CA SER A 6 -5.04 -1.44 -8.54
C SER A 6 -5.39 0.03 -8.81
N TRP A 7 -6.66 0.41 -8.73
CA TRP A 7 -7.07 1.81 -8.88
C TRP A 7 -6.58 2.68 -7.72
N TRP A 8 -6.68 2.18 -6.50
CA TRP A 8 -6.19 2.91 -5.32
C TRP A 8 -4.69 3.21 -5.39
N LEU A 9 -3.87 2.31 -5.94
CA LEU A 9 -2.46 2.58 -6.20
C LEU A 9 -2.26 3.74 -7.18
N ILE A 10 -3.06 3.81 -8.25
CA ILE A 10 -3.03 4.95 -9.18
C ILE A 10 -3.42 6.24 -8.48
N GLU A 11 -4.40 6.21 -7.56
CA GLU A 11 -4.76 7.37 -6.74
C GLU A 11 -3.62 7.81 -5.81
N GLN A 12 -2.88 6.88 -5.21
CA GLN A 12 -1.68 7.24 -4.43
C GLN A 12 -0.62 7.90 -5.30
N LEU A 13 -0.39 7.38 -6.52
CA LEU A 13 0.54 8.00 -7.46
C LEU A 13 0.09 9.41 -7.86
N LYS A 14 -1.21 9.60 -8.14
CA LYS A 14 -1.77 10.93 -8.41
C LYS A 14 -1.51 11.91 -7.26
N ASN A 15 -1.75 11.48 -6.03
CA ASN A 15 -1.52 12.27 -4.83
C ASN A 15 -0.04 12.64 -4.69
N LYS A 16 0.87 11.67 -4.88
CA LYS A 16 2.32 11.90 -4.88
C LYS A 16 2.77 12.91 -5.92
N MET A 17 2.16 12.88 -7.11
CA MET A 17 2.45 13.79 -8.22
C MET A 17 1.78 15.18 -8.06
N GLY A 18 0.92 15.37 -7.05
CA GLY A 18 0.15 16.60 -6.88
C GLY A 18 -0.78 16.91 -8.06
N THR A 19 -1.34 15.89 -8.70
CA THR A 19 -2.21 16.06 -9.87
C THR A 19 -3.59 15.45 -9.68
N THR A 20 -4.61 16.10 -10.23
CA THR A 20 -5.97 15.56 -10.29
C THR A 20 -6.22 14.70 -11.52
N SER A 21 -5.31 14.72 -12.50
CA SER A 21 -5.47 14.02 -13.78
C SER A 21 -5.08 12.54 -13.71
N ASP A 22 -6.09 11.67 -13.84
CA ASP A 22 -5.92 10.22 -13.94
C ASP A 22 -4.94 9.86 -15.06
N ARG A 23 -5.11 10.50 -16.22
CA ARG A 23 -4.30 10.27 -17.41
C ARG A 23 -2.84 10.62 -17.16
N LYS A 24 -2.58 11.73 -16.46
CA LYS A 24 -1.21 12.18 -16.18
C LYS A 24 -0.46 11.18 -15.29
N ALA A 25 -1.12 10.61 -14.27
CA ALA A 25 -0.50 9.60 -13.42
C ALA A 25 -0.47 8.21 -14.06
N GLY A 26 -1.51 7.83 -14.81
CA GLY A 26 -1.56 6.53 -15.46
C GLY A 26 -0.50 6.38 -16.54
N LEU A 27 -0.32 7.38 -17.39
CA LEU A 27 0.60 7.30 -18.53
C LEU A 27 2.09 7.37 -18.16
N THR A 28 2.45 7.64 -16.90
CA THR A 28 3.84 7.46 -16.44
C THR A 28 4.19 6.00 -16.22
N LEU A 29 3.19 5.12 -16.10
CA LEU A 29 3.39 3.69 -15.91
C LEU A 29 3.74 3.01 -17.24
N GLU A 30 4.74 2.15 -17.22
CA GLU A 30 5.16 1.41 -18.41
C GLU A 30 3.99 0.64 -19.03
N LYS A 31 3.86 0.67 -20.37
CA LYS A 31 2.81 -0.03 -21.13
C LYS A 31 1.36 0.37 -20.76
N MET A 32 1.18 1.47 -20.01
CA MET A 32 -0.14 2.01 -19.75
C MET A 32 -0.65 2.83 -20.94
N ASN A 33 -1.96 2.73 -21.21
CA ASN A 33 -2.66 3.55 -22.19
C ASN A 33 -4.06 3.89 -21.67
N ASP A 34 -4.74 4.83 -22.32
CA ASP A 34 -6.05 5.33 -21.88
C ASP A 34 -7.11 4.22 -21.74
N GLY A 35 -7.06 3.20 -22.63
CA GLY A 35 -7.96 2.05 -22.57
C GLY A 35 -7.70 1.12 -21.38
N ASN A 36 -6.44 0.79 -21.12
CA ASN A 36 -6.03 0.00 -19.96
C ASN A 36 -6.33 0.73 -18.65
N LEU A 37 -6.05 2.03 -18.60
CA LEU A 37 -6.35 2.89 -17.45
C LEU A 37 -7.86 2.88 -17.14
N GLY A 38 -8.70 3.05 -18.16
CA GLY A 38 -10.15 2.97 -18.01
C GLY A 38 -10.64 1.61 -17.50
N LYS A 39 -10.06 0.51 -17.99
CA LYS A 39 -10.37 -0.85 -17.51
C LYS A 39 -9.96 -1.05 -16.05
N ILE A 40 -8.79 -0.53 -15.65
CA ILE A 40 -8.35 -0.57 -14.26
C ILE A 40 -9.30 0.23 -13.38
N LYS A 41 -9.69 1.44 -13.78
CA LYS A 41 -10.65 2.26 -13.02
C LYS A 41 -11.98 1.56 -12.76
N ARG A 42 -12.44 0.74 -13.71
CA ARG A 42 -13.67 -0.07 -13.60
C ARG A 42 -13.49 -1.42 -12.91
N GLY A 43 -12.27 -1.81 -12.54
CA GLY A 43 -11.98 -3.10 -11.92
C GLY A 43 -11.98 -4.29 -12.90
N GLU A 44 -11.96 -4.02 -14.21
CA GLU A 44 -11.94 -5.04 -15.26
C GLU A 44 -10.51 -5.54 -15.57
N ARG A 45 -9.50 -4.84 -15.06
CA ARG A 45 -8.08 -5.13 -15.25
C ARG A 45 -7.33 -4.72 -13.99
N HIS A 46 -6.24 -5.41 -13.69
CA HIS A 46 -5.34 -5.07 -12.58
C HIS A 46 -3.99 -4.58 -13.11
N LEU A 47 -3.26 -3.87 -12.26
CA LEU A 47 -1.87 -3.50 -12.54
C LEU A 47 -0.98 -4.74 -12.66
N THR A 48 0.08 -4.65 -13.46
CA THR A 48 1.15 -5.66 -13.43
C THR A 48 1.98 -5.50 -12.15
N PRO A 49 2.69 -6.56 -11.71
CA PRO A 49 3.60 -6.46 -10.56
C PRO A 49 4.63 -5.33 -10.70
N GLU A 50 5.17 -5.12 -11.90
CA GLU A 50 6.17 -4.08 -12.18
C GLU A 50 5.58 -2.68 -12.05
N GLN A 51 4.35 -2.47 -12.53
CA GLN A 51 3.65 -1.20 -12.37
C GLN A 51 3.34 -0.92 -10.90
N ALA A 52 2.93 -1.94 -10.13
CA ALA A 52 2.65 -1.81 -8.71
C ALA A 52 3.93 -1.57 -7.88
N LEU A 53 5.03 -2.25 -8.22
CA LEU A 53 6.36 -2.03 -7.64
C LEU A 53 6.79 -0.57 -7.84
N TYR A 54 6.70 -0.07 -9.07
CA TYR A 54 7.04 1.31 -9.38
C TYR A 54 6.23 2.30 -8.52
N ILE A 55 4.90 2.10 -8.43
CA ILE A 55 4.06 2.97 -7.59
C ILE A 55 4.46 2.89 -6.12
N ALA A 56 4.74 1.69 -5.61
CA ALA A 56 5.15 1.49 -4.22
C ALA A 56 6.41 2.29 -3.89
N GLU A 57 7.43 2.21 -4.77
CA GLU A 57 8.67 2.96 -4.62
C GLU A 57 8.45 4.48 -4.68
N GLN A 58 7.67 4.97 -5.65
CA GLN A 58 7.39 6.40 -5.77
C GLN A 58 6.60 6.96 -4.57
N CYS A 59 5.71 6.14 -4.01
CA CYS A 59 4.82 6.53 -2.91
C CYS A 59 5.38 6.17 -1.52
N ASN A 60 6.58 5.60 -1.44
CA ASN A 60 7.19 5.11 -0.20
C ASN A 60 6.26 4.14 0.58
N LEU A 61 5.62 3.22 -0.15
CA LEU A 61 4.80 2.15 0.40
C LEU A 61 5.64 0.87 0.58
N ASP A 62 5.25 0.01 1.51
CA ASP A 62 5.89 -1.31 1.65
C ASP A 62 5.60 -2.17 0.41
N VAL A 63 6.66 -2.53 -0.32
CA VAL A 63 6.58 -3.28 -1.58
C VAL A 63 5.96 -4.66 -1.35
N GLY A 64 6.31 -5.33 -0.24
CA GLY A 64 5.78 -6.66 0.08
C GLY A 64 4.27 -6.63 0.31
N GLU A 65 3.80 -5.66 1.09
CA GLU A 65 2.38 -5.42 1.31
C GLU A 65 1.65 -5.10 0.00
N VAL A 66 2.21 -4.23 -0.84
CA VAL A 66 1.59 -3.85 -2.13
C VAL A 66 1.42 -5.06 -3.05
N LEU A 67 2.48 -5.87 -3.22
CA LEU A 67 2.43 -7.06 -4.08
C LEU A 67 1.45 -8.11 -3.55
N VAL A 68 1.44 -8.35 -2.24
CA VAL A 68 0.49 -9.30 -1.62
C VAL A 68 -0.95 -8.83 -1.81
N ARG A 69 -1.24 -7.55 -1.57
CA ARG A 69 -2.59 -6.99 -1.77
C ARG A 69 -3.03 -7.04 -3.22
N LEU A 70 -2.12 -6.82 -4.17
CA LEU A 70 -2.40 -6.95 -5.61
C LEU A 70 -2.76 -8.39 -5.98
N ASP A 71 -2.05 -9.38 -5.46
CA ASP A 71 -2.37 -10.79 -5.72
C ASP A 71 -3.67 -11.24 -5.03
N MET A 72 -3.99 -10.67 -3.86
CA MET A 72 -5.29 -10.87 -3.20
C MET A 72 -6.46 -10.32 -4.03
N GLU A 73 -6.26 -9.19 -4.71
CA GLU A 73 -7.22 -8.60 -5.63
C GLU A 73 -7.43 -9.50 -6.86
N LYS A 74 -6.34 -10.00 -7.46
CA LYS A 74 -6.37 -10.82 -8.69
C LYS A 74 -6.92 -12.22 -8.48
N THR A 75 -6.68 -12.82 -7.32
CA THR A 75 -7.05 -14.22 -7.09
C THR A 75 -8.56 -14.38 -6.96
N LYS A 76 -9.10 -15.41 -7.62
CA LYS A 76 -10.51 -15.83 -7.48
C LYS A 76 -10.71 -16.90 -6.41
N SER A 77 -9.62 -17.52 -5.94
CA SER A 77 -9.67 -18.58 -4.94
C SER A 77 -9.66 -17.98 -3.54
N GLU A 78 -10.72 -18.26 -2.77
CA GLU A 78 -10.82 -17.80 -1.39
C GLU A 78 -9.72 -18.40 -0.49
N ALA A 79 -9.33 -19.66 -0.75
CA ALA A 79 -8.23 -20.30 -0.02
C ALA A 79 -6.89 -19.57 -0.26
N VAL A 80 -6.61 -19.19 -1.51
CA VAL A 80 -5.40 -18.41 -1.86
C VAL A 80 -5.47 -17.02 -1.26
N ARG A 81 -6.62 -16.34 -1.35
CA ARG A 81 -6.84 -15.02 -0.75
C ARG A 81 -6.61 -15.03 0.76
N SER A 82 -7.11 -16.05 1.45
CA SER A 82 -6.93 -16.25 2.89
C SER A 82 -5.46 -16.48 3.26
N ALA A 83 -4.75 -17.31 2.50
CA ALA A 83 -3.32 -17.56 2.70
C ALA A 83 -2.49 -16.28 2.54
N LEU A 84 -2.74 -15.50 1.47
CA LEU A 84 -2.11 -14.21 1.25
C LEU A 84 -2.45 -13.19 2.36
N GLY A 85 -3.70 -13.19 2.84
CA GLY A 85 -4.12 -12.36 3.97
C GLY A 85 -3.34 -12.68 5.26
N ASN A 86 -2.96 -13.94 5.48
CA ASN A 86 -2.11 -14.31 6.61
C ASN A 86 -0.67 -13.83 6.44
N VAL A 87 -0.13 -13.83 5.22
CA VAL A 87 1.17 -13.22 4.93
C VAL A 87 1.14 -11.72 5.22
N LEU A 88 0.10 -11.02 4.74
CA LEU A 88 -0.09 -9.59 4.97
C LEU A 88 -0.14 -9.26 6.46
N LYS A 89 -0.89 -10.02 7.27
CA LYS A 89 -0.96 -9.83 8.72
C LYS A 89 0.41 -9.95 9.40
N ARG A 90 1.28 -10.86 8.94
CA ARG A 90 2.63 -11.02 9.48
C ARG A 90 3.52 -9.82 9.16
N ILE A 91 3.43 -9.29 7.94
CA ILE A 91 4.15 -8.08 7.52
C ILE A 91 3.71 -6.89 8.38
N VAL A 92 2.41 -6.61 8.42
CA VAL A 92 1.85 -5.49 9.20
C VAL A 92 2.15 -5.63 10.69
N GLY A 93 2.04 -6.84 11.24
CA GLY A 93 2.36 -7.12 12.64
C GLY A 93 3.82 -6.84 12.99
N ALA A 94 4.76 -7.23 12.12
CA ALA A 94 6.18 -6.93 12.32
C ALA A 94 6.45 -5.41 12.34
N VAL A 95 5.89 -4.67 11.39
CA VAL A 95 6.02 -3.20 11.33
C VAL A 95 5.43 -2.51 12.56
N ALA A 96 4.26 -2.97 13.03
CA ALA A 96 3.61 -2.42 14.22
C ALA A 96 4.45 -2.65 15.49
N CYS A 97 4.99 -3.86 15.68
CA CYS A 97 5.85 -4.18 16.82
C CYS A 97 7.13 -3.33 16.83
N ILE A 98 7.77 -3.13 15.67
CA ILE A 98 8.95 -2.29 15.54
C ILE A 98 8.61 -0.85 15.89
N SER A 99 7.52 -0.31 15.32
CA SER A 99 7.07 1.06 15.59
C SER A 99 6.78 1.32 17.07
N LEU A 100 6.08 0.37 17.72
CA LEU A 100 5.78 0.47 19.15
C LEU A 100 7.05 0.42 20.01
N THR A 101 7.98 -0.48 19.68
CA THR A 101 9.24 -0.59 20.42
C THR A 101 10.07 0.68 20.29
N MET A 102 10.17 1.27 19.09
CA MET A 102 10.84 2.56 18.90
C MET A 102 10.15 3.69 19.67
N ALA A 103 8.81 3.75 19.64
CA ALA A 103 8.07 4.76 20.38
C ALA A 103 8.33 4.66 21.89
N LEU A 104 8.33 3.44 22.44
CA LEU A 104 8.62 3.19 23.85
C LEU A 104 10.04 3.60 24.26
N MET A 105 11.03 3.40 23.39
CA MET A 105 12.41 3.84 23.62
C MET A 105 12.59 5.37 23.56
N MET A 106 11.70 6.07 22.85
CA MET A 106 11.74 7.54 22.73
C MET A 106 10.86 8.27 23.75
N THR A 107 9.97 7.56 24.46
CA THR A 107 9.24 8.15 25.59
C THR A 107 10.21 8.46 26.73
N PRO A 108 10.42 9.74 27.10
CA PRO A 108 11.19 10.05 28.30
C PRO A 108 10.48 9.42 29.50
N ALA A 109 11.23 8.73 30.35
CA ALA A 109 10.70 8.25 31.62
C ALA A 109 10.14 9.47 32.37
N SER A 110 8.85 9.46 32.68
CA SER A 110 8.26 10.47 33.55
C SER A 110 8.98 10.38 34.89
N ASP A 111 9.84 11.36 35.16
CA ASP A 111 10.62 11.48 36.37
C ASP A 111 9.62 11.80 37.51
N ASP A 112 9.09 10.75 38.14
CA ASP A 112 8.27 10.80 39.34
C ASP A 112 9.16 11.17 40.54
N ARG A 113 9.79 12.35 40.46
CA ARG A 113 10.32 13.03 41.63
C ARG A 113 9.27 14.00 42.09
N LEU A 114 8.40 13.48 42.96
CA LEU A 114 7.65 14.30 43.90
C LEU A 114 8.53 15.45 44.38
N SER A 115 8.04 16.66 44.12
CA SER A 115 8.29 17.81 44.94
C SER A 115 7.98 17.44 46.40
N VAL A 116 8.99 17.02 47.15
CA VAL A 116 8.93 17.08 48.62
C VAL A 116 9.27 18.52 48.96
N ALA A 117 8.22 19.26 49.28
CA ALA A 117 8.24 20.57 49.91
C ALA A 117 8.88 20.50 51.31
#